data_AF-A0A7W4NKZ1-F1
#
_entry.id   AF-A0A7W4NKZ1-F1
#
_cell.length_a   1.000
_cell.length_b   1.000
_cell.length_c   1.000
_cell.angle_alpha   90.00
_cell.angle_beta   90.00
_cell.angle_gamma   90.00
#
_symmetry.space_group_name_H-M   'P 1'
#
loop_
_entity.id
_entity.type
_entity.pdbx_description
1 polymer ?
#
loop_
_entity_poly.entity_id
_entity_poly.type
_entity_poly.pdbx_seq_one_letter_code
_entity_poly.pdbx_strand_id
1 'polypeptide(L)' 'MGRDVVVTITPRALSEKDAARYLSLSVSGFRSLVATAIRSIKLGQRRKAYLREDLDRWLDHQAGIAPTPTLANPWDKFK' A
#
# COMPACT_ATOMS: atom_id res chain seq x y z
N MET A 1 13.01 33.80 -4.91
CA MET A 1 12.63 33.03 -3.71
C MET A 1 12.33 31.60 -4.16
N GLY A 2 13.28 30.68 -3.95
CA GLY A 2 13.05 29.26 -4.22
C GLY A 2 12.13 28.67 -3.16
N ARG A 3 11.10 27.92 -3.55
CA ARG A 3 10.26 27.18 -2.62
C ARG A 3 11.03 25.92 -2.22
N ASP A 4 11.42 25.82 -0.95
CA ASP A 4 11.93 24.57 -0.40
C ASP A 4 10.85 23.48 -0.54
N VAL A 5 11.13 22.48 -1.37
CA VAL A 5 10.27 21.30 -1.50
C VAL A 5 10.62 20.36 -0.36
N VAL A 6 9.79 20.35 0.69
CA VAL A 6 9.91 19.37 1.76
C VAL A 6 9.48 18.00 1.22
N VAL A 7 10.45 17.18 0.83
CA VAL A 7 10.20 15.81 0.40
C VAL A 7 9.92 14.94 1.63
N THR A 8 8.66 14.60 1.86
CA THR A 8 8.28 13.66 2.93
C THR A 8 8.45 12.23 2.42
N ILE A 9 9.49 11.54 2.89
CA ILE A 9 9.72 10.14 2.56
C ILE A 9 8.72 9.29 3.35
N THR A 10 7.75 8.70 2.64
CA THR A 10 6.82 7.73 3.24
C THR A 10 7.43 6.32 3.18
N PRO A 11 7.54 5.60 4.31
CA PRO A 11 8.09 4.24 4.32
C PRO A 11 7.19 3.26 3.54
N ARG A 12 7.80 2.24 2.94
CA ARG A 12 7.06 1.21 2.17
C ARG A 12 6.24 0.28 3.04
N ALA A 13 6.72 -0.02 4.25
CA ALA A 13 6.04 -0.86 5.22
C ALA A 13 5.47 0.02 6.33
N LEU A 14 4.14 -0.01 6.48
CA LEU A 14 3.39 0.81 7.43
C LEU A 14 2.94 -0.03 8.62
N SER A 15 2.97 0.56 9.82
CA SER A 15 2.29 -0.02 10.97
C SER A 15 0.78 -0.01 10.74
N GLU A 16 0.02 -0.78 11.51
CA GLU A 16 -1.45 -0.76 11.40
C GLU A 16 -2.06 0.64 11.56
N LYS A 17 -1.52 1.43 12.48
CA LYS A 17 -1.98 2.80 12.73
C LYS A 17 -1.67 3.71 11.54
N ASP A 18 -0.50 3.56 10.93
CA ASP A 18 -0.09 4.37 9.78
C ASP A 18 -0.81 3.92 8.50
N ALA A 19 -1.06 2.63 8.34
CA ALA A 19 -1.85 2.09 7.24
C ALA A 19 -3.32 2.56 7.30
N ALA A 20 -3.91 2.57 8.50
CA ALA A 20 -5.25 3.13 8.69
C ALA A 20 -5.30 4.62 8.33
N ARG A 21 -4.31 5.41 8.80
CA ARG A 21 -4.17 6.83 8.42
C ARG A 21 -3.97 7.03 6.92
N TYR A 22 -3.16 6.18 6.30
CA TYR A 22 -2.89 6.23 4.87
C TYR A 22 -4.16 6.09 4.03
N LEU A 23 -5.04 5.16 4.43
CA LEU A 23 -6.36 4.97 3.80
C LEU A 23 -7.45 5.91 4.34
N SER A 24 -7.12 6.87 5.21
CA SER A 24 -8.08 7.75 5.88
C SER A 24 -9.20 7.01 6.63
N LEU A 25 -8.88 5.83 7.20
CA LEU A 25 -9.78 4.99 7.99
C LEU A 25 -9.46 5.08 9.48
N SER A 26 -10.46 4.74 10.30
CA SER A 26 -10.21 4.42 11.71
C SER A 26 -9.42 3.11 11.82
N VAL A 27 -8.67 2.92 12.90
CA VAL A 27 -7.91 1.68 13.13
C VAL A 27 -8.85 0.46 13.24
N SER A 28 -10.03 0.63 13.83
CA SER A 28 -11.05 -0.43 13.88
C SER A 28 -11.58 -0.76 12.49
N GLY A 29 -11.91 0.25 11.68
CA GLY A 29 -12.35 0.05 10.29
C GLY A 29 -11.28 -0.65 9.45
N PHE A 30 -10.03 -0.23 9.60
CA PHE A 30 -8.89 -0.89 8.95
C PHE A 30 -8.77 -2.37 9.34
N ARG A 31 -8.89 -2.70 10.64
CA ARG A 31 -8.84 -4.09 11.11
C ARG A 31 -9.95 -4.95 10.52
N SER A 32 -11.17 -4.42 10.45
CA SER A 32 -12.34 -5.16 10.00
C SER A 32 -12.37 -5.38 8.49
N LEU A 33 -11.98 -4.36 7.71
CA LEU A 33 -12.15 -4.34 6.26
C LEU A 33 -10.86 -4.70 5.49
N VAL A 34 -9.72 -4.15 5.94
CA VAL A 34 -8.47 -4.19 5.18
C VAL A 34 -7.58 -5.31 5.69
N ALA A 35 -7.32 -5.36 7.00
CA ALA A 35 -6.38 -6.33 7.58
C ALA A 35 -6.81 -7.80 7.42
N THR A 36 -8.10 -8.05 7.17
CA THR A 36 -8.67 -9.36 6.84
C THR A 36 -8.48 -9.73 5.37
N ALA A 37 -8.36 -8.74 4.48
CA ALA A 37 -8.27 -8.90 3.04
C ALA A 37 -6.83 -8.89 2.50
N ILE A 38 -5.90 -8.23 3.19
CA ILE A 38 -4.51 -8.09 2.74
C ILE A 38 -3.53 -8.86 3.63
N ARG A 39 -2.40 -9.27 3.04
CA ARG A 39 -1.35 -9.98 3.76
C ARG A 39 -0.55 -9.01 4.63
N SER A 40 -0.40 -9.34 5.93
CA SER A 40 0.54 -8.64 6.80
C SER A 40 1.94 -9.24 6.73
N ILE A 41 2.97 -8.41 6.72
CA ILE A 41 4.36 -8.81 6.93
C ILE A 41 4.66 -8.85 8.42
N LYS A 42 5.26 -9.93 8.90
CA LYS A 42 5.78 -10.00 10.27
C LYS A 42 7.18 -9.40 10.29
N LEU A 43 7.36 -8.29 11.00
CA LEU A 43 8.66 -7.64 11.24
C LEU A 43 9.32 -8.13 12.55
N GLY A 44 8.65 -9.01 13.29
CA GLY A 44 9.12 -9.62 14.54
C GLY A 44 7.97 -10.36 15.23
N GLN A 45 8.20 -10.86 16.45
CA GLN A 45 7.21 -11.68 17.16
C GLN A 45 5.85 -10.99 17.41
N ARG A 46 5.83 -9.66 17.58
CA ARG A 46 4.60 -8.90 17.86
C ARG A 46 4.30 -7.77 16.88
N ARG A 47 5.18 -7.52 15.90
CA ARG A 47 5.05 -6.40 14.97
C ARG A 47 4.60 -6.89 13.59
N LYS A 48 3.43 -6.43 13.18
CA LYS A 48 2.92 -6.58 11.82
C LYS A 48 3.07 -5.26 11.08
N ALA A 49 3.39 -5.34 9.80
CA ALA A 49 3.38 -4.21 8.89
C ALA A 49 2.61 -4.56 7.62
N TYR A 50 2.14 -3.53 6.95
CA TYR A 50 1.38 -3.62 5.71
C TYR A 50 2.16 -2.87 4.64
N LEU A 51 2.35 -3.48 3.47
CA LEU A 51 3.01 -2.80 2.37
C LEU A 51 2.07 -1.77 1.76
N ARG A 52 2.60 -0.59 1.49
CA ARG A 52 1.85 0.48 0.80
C ARG A 52 1.30 0.00 -0.54
N GLU A 53 2.10 -0.76 -1.29
CA GLU A 53 1.72 -1.32 -2.59
C GLU A 53 0.51 -2.27 -2.50
N ASP A 54 0.39 -3.03 -1.41
CA ASP A 54 -0.78 -3.91 -1.20
C ASP A 54 -2.01 -3.11 -0.76
N LEU A 55 -1.83 -2.01 -0.04
CA LEU A 55 -2.90 -1.07 0.31
C LEU A 55 -3.43 -0.37 -0.96
N ASP A 56 -2.52 0.10 -1.83
CA ASP A 56 -2.86 0.74 -3.10
C ASP A 56 -3.62 -0.25 -4.00
N ARG A 57 -3.14 -1.48 -4.13
CA ARG A 57 -3.84 -2.54 -4.89
C ARG A 57 -5.21 -2.86 -4.33
N TRP A 58 -5.35 -2.91 -3.00
CA TRP A 58 -6.65 -3.13 -2.37
C TRP A 58 -7.61 -1.98 -2.70
N LEU A 59 -7.12 -0.73 -2.65
CA LEU A 59 -7.91 0.45 -2.98
C LEU A 59 -8.32 0.46 -4.47
N ASP A 60 -7.40 0.17 -5.38
CA ASP A 60 -7.67 0.07 -6.82
C ASP A 60 -8.70 -1.01 -7.13
N HIS A 61 -8.63 -2.14 -6.42
CA HIS A 61 -9.64 -3.20 -6.52
C HIS A 61 -11.00 -2.74 -6.01
N GLN A 62 -11.07 -2.03 -4.88
CA GLN A 62 -12.34 -1.50 -4.36
C GLN A 62 -12.93 -0.40 -5.27
N ALA A 63 -12.08 0.40 -5.91
CA ALA A 63 -12.50 1.44 -6.84
C ALA A 63 -12.91 0.89 -8.22
N GLY A 64 -12.75 -0.42 -8.46
CA GLY A 64 -12.98 -1.05 -9.77
C GLY A 64 -11.99 -0.61 -10.85
N ILE A 65 -10.85 -0.03 -10.44
CA ILE A 65 -9.80 0.49 -11.33
C ILE A 65 -8.85 -0.62 -11.76
N ALA A 66 -8.70 -1.69 -10.96
CA ALA A 66 -7.70 -2.74 -11.17
C ALA A 66 -7.71 -3.31 -12.61
N PRO A 67 -6.68 -3.01 -13.42
CA PRO A 67 -6.45 -3.67 -14.70
C PRO A 67 -5.78 -5.03 -14.47
N THR A 68 -6.06 -6.01 -15.35
CA THR A 68 -5.24 -7.21 -15.51
C THR A 68 -3.76 -6.80 -15.55
N PRO A 69 -2.85 -7.43 -14.80
CA PRO A 69 -1.44 -7.07 -14.88
C PRO A 69 -0.94 -7.43 -16.29
N THR A 70 -0.92 -6.45 -17.19
CA THR A 70 -0.07 -6.51 -18.37
C THR A 70 1.35 -6.38 -17.86
N LEU A 71 1.93 -7.52 -17.47
CA LEU A 71 3.37 -7.72 -17.51
C LEU A 71 3.78 -7.65 -19.00
N ALA A 72 3.79 -6.45 -19.58
CA ALA A 72 4.60 -6.21 -20.76
C ALA A 72 6.04 -6.22 -20.26
N ASN A 73 6.71 -7.35 -20.44
CA ASN A 73 8.11 -7.47 -20.13
C ASN A 73 8.85 -6.48 -21.05
N PRO A 74 9.66 -5.53 -20.53
CA PRO A 74 10.33 -4.51 -21.36
C PRO A 74 11.22 -5.11 -22.46
N TRP A 75 11.58 -6.38 -22.32
CA TRP A 75 12.40 -7.17 -23.24
C TRP A 75 11.64 -7.76 -24.44
N ASP A 76 10.30 -7.75 -24.45
CA ASP A 76 9.49 -8.23 -25.60
C ASP A 76 9.65 -7.36 -26.86
N LYS A 77 10.25 -6.17 -26.73
CA LYS A 77 10.55 -5.27 -27.86
C LYS A 77 11.72 -5.72 -28.73
N PHE A 78 12.47 -6.74 -28.31
CA PHE A 78 13.69 -7.19 -29.00
C PHE A 78 13.54 -8.58 -29.64
N LYS A 79 12.31 -9.04 -29.92
CA LYS A 79 12.00 -10.29 -30.62
C LYS A 79 11.46 -10.02 -32.02
#